data_AF-A0A1Z9PHF1-F1
#
_entry.id   AF-A0A1Z9PHF1-F1
#
_cell.length_a   1.000
_cell.length_b   1.000
_cell.length_c   1.000
_cell.angle_alpha   90.00
_cell.angle_beta   90.00
_cell.angle_gamma   90.00
#
_symmetry.space_group_name_H-M   'P 1'
#
loop_
_entity.id
_entity.type
_entity.pdbx_description
1 polymer ?
#
loop_
_entity_poly.entity_id
_entity_poly.type
_entity_poly.pdbx_seq_one_letter_code
_entity_poly.pdbx_strand_id
1 'polypeptide(L)'
;MSTKFFAPSGIKVTVLSIHDDGEYYMVRSDTSGKVFFAHKDQIEESIDTKSETTDTGSRNRRGRRSISKTKDPIVVKPQVPTDNRVNLNTLTAEGLTQVLPGVGIKTAKEIIELKQGLPGERFTKLEQLKTVKRIDWDEVFSTGEVYVE
;
A
#
# COMPACT_ATOMS: atom_id res chain seq x y z
N MET A 1 18.40 23.61 4.03
CA MET A 1 19.22 23.23 2.86
C MET A 1 18.25 22.82 1.78
N SER A 2 18.35 23.41 0.58
CA SER A 2 17.44 23.05 -0.50
C SER A 2 17.82 21.68 -1.07
N THR A 3 16.87 20.75 -1.10
CA THR A 3 17.12 19.38 -1.60
C THR A 3 16.77 19.33 -3.07
N LYS A 4 17.74 18.98 -3.91
CA LYS A 4 17.54 18.87 -5.36
C LYS A 4 17.36 17.41 -5.75
N PHE A 5 16.43 17.16 -6.65
CA PHE A 5 16.09 15.82 -7.14
C PHE A 5 16.29 15.75 -8.65
N PHE A 6 16.82 14.62 -9.12
CA PHE A 6 16.92 14.34 -10.55
C PHE A 6 15.63 13.66 -11.04
N ALA A 7 14.79 14.39 -11.77
CA ALA A 7 13.43 13.98 -12.15
C ALA A 7 13.34 12.62 -12.88
N PRO A 8 14.25 12.26 -13.81
CA PRO A 8 14.18 10.96 -14.50
C PRO A 8 14.36 9.74 -13.59
N SER A 9 15.02 9.88 -12.43
CA SER A 9 15.27 8.75 -11.52
C SER A 9 14.76 8.96 -10.10
N GLY A 10 14.34 10.18 -9.74
CA GLY A 10 13.93 10.55 -8.39
C GLY A 10 15.07 10.53 -7.36
N ILE A 11 16.33 10.50 -7.81
CA ILE A 11 17.50 10.42 -6.94
C ILE A 11 17.83 11.82 -6.38
N LYS A 12 18.15 11.88 -5.09
CA LYS A 12 18.67 13.10 -4.44
C LYS A 12 20.05 13.42 -4.97
N VAL A 13 20.22 14.66 -5.41
CA VAL A 13 21.45 15.13 -6.04
C VAL A 13 21.94 16.42 -5.39
N THR A 14 23.26 16.49 -5.22
CA THR A 14 23.95 17.71 -4.81
C THR A 14 24.61 18.35 -6.03
N VAL A 15 24.30 19.62 -6.30
CA VAL A 15 24.91 20.38 -7.42
C VAL A 15 26.35 20.78 -7.04
N LEU A 16 27.32 20.39 -7.87
CA LEU A 16 28.74 20.67 -7.69
C LEU A 16 29.22 21.86 -8.54
N SER A 17 28.75 21.97 -9.78
CA SER A 17 29.16 23.03 -10.70
C SER A 17 28.07 23.33 -11.73
N ILE A 18 28.09 24.54 -12.27
CA ILE A 18 27.20 25.03 -13.33
C ILE A 18 28.04 25.18 -14.60
N HIS A 19 27.53 24.67 -15.72
CA HIS A 19 28.20 24.73 -17.02
C HIS A 19 27.27 25.30 -18.09
N ASP A 20 27.85 25.74 -19.21
CA ASP A 20 27.14 26.27 -20.38
C ASP A 20 26.04 27.29 -20.03
N ASP A 21 26.44 28.39 -19.39
CA ASP A 21 25.55 29.51 -18.98
C ASP A 21 24.32 29.11 -18.14
N GLY A 22 24.37 27.95 -17.47
CA GLY A 22 23.29 27.47 -16.61
C GLY A 22 22.35 26.44 -17.25
N GLU A 23 22.68 25.95 -18.43
CA GLU A 23 21.90 24.91 -19.12
C GLU A 23 22.18 23.51 -18.53
N TYR A 24 23.43 23.27 -18.13
CA TYR A 24 23.87 22.02 -17.54
C TYR A 24 24.41 22.18 -16.13
N TYR A 25 24.05 21.23 -15.27
CA TYR A 25 24.55 21.13 -13.91
C TYR A 25 25.35 19.84 -13.74
N MET A 26 26.55 19.96 -13.19
CA MET A 26 27.29 18.81 -12.70
C MET A 26 26.75 18.43 -11.33
N VAL A 27 26.13 17.27 -11.25
CA VAL A 27 25.45 16.77 -10.05
C VAL A 27 26.10 15.50 -9.52
N ARG A 28 26.15 15.36 -8.19
CA ARG A 28 26.52 14.14 -7.50
C ARG A 28 25.29 13.48 -6.92
N SER A 29 25.09 12.21 -7.21
CA SER A 29 24.07 11.38 -6.58
C SER A 29 24.43 11.10 -5.12
N ASP A 30 23.52 11.39 -4.19
CA ASP A 30 23.73 11.10 -2.77
C ASP A 30 23.64 9.60 -2.48
N THR A 31 22.85 8.85 -3.25
CA THR A 31 22.68 7.39 -3.07
C THR A 31 23.84 6.58 -3.64
N SER A 32 24.36 6.97 -4.80
CA SER A 32 25.38 6.18 -5.51
C SER A 32 26.77 6.81 -5.50
N GLY A 33 26.89 8.08 -5.08
CA GLY A 33 28.14 8.84 -5.07
C GLY A 33 28.67 9.20 -6.46
N LYS A 34 28.02 8.76 -7.55
CA LYS A 34 28.42 9.02 -8.94
C LYS A 34 28.14 10.47 -9.33
N VAL A 35 29.05 11.05 -10.11
CA VAL A 35 28.91 12.40 -10.68
C VAL A 35 28.49 12.30 -12.14
N PHE A 36 27.49 13.07 -12.54
CA PHE A 36 26.99 13.12 -13.92
C PHE A 36 26.45 14.52 -14.25
N PHE A 37 26.21 14.79 -15.52
CA PHE A 37 25.61 16.05 -15.98
C PHE A 37 24.10 15.89 -16.14
N ALA A 38 23.34 16.86 -15.66
CA ALA A 38 21.89 16.93 -15.78
C ALA A 38 21.47 18.27 -16.37
N HIS A 39 20.45 18.25 -17.23
CA HIS A 39 19.86 19.47 -17.78
C HIS A 39 19.09 20.23 -16.70
N LYS A 40 18.94 21.55 -16.87
CA LYS A 40 18.12 22.38 -15.97
C LYS A 40 16.71 21.85 -15.75
N ASP A 41 16.05 21.38 -16.81
CA ASP A 41 14.67 20.84 -16.74
C ASP A 41 14.58 19.50 -15.99
N GLN A 42 15.72 18.85 -15.73
CA GLN A 42 15.79 17.56 -15.06
C GLN A 42 16.07 17.69 -13.56
N ILE A 43 16.33 18.90 -13.07
CA ILE A 43 16.61 19.15 -11.65
C ILE A 43 15.41 19.88 -11.04
N GLU A 44 14.65 19.15 -10.25
CA GLU A 44 13.57 19.73 -9.45
C GLU A 44 14.12 20.13 -8.08
N GLU A 45 13.94 21.40 -7.74
CA GLU A 45 14.28 21.93 -6.43
C GLU A 45 13.05 21.85 -5.51
N SER A 46 13.08 20.95 -4.53
CA SER A 46 12.03 20.86 -3.53
C SER A 46 12.36 21.82 -2.39
N ILE A 47 11.69 22.97 -2.37
CA ILE A 47 11.72 23.88 -1.23
C ILE A 47 10.81 23.26 -0.17
N ASP A 48 11.38 22.86 0.97
CA ASP A 48 10.67 22.36 2.15
C ASP A 48 9.76 23.46 2.73
N THR A 49 8.65 23.71 2.06
CA THR A 49 7.52 24.43 2.62
C THR A 49 6.56 23.34 3.08
N LYS A 50 6.59 23.05 4.38
CA LYS A 50 5.61 22.20 5.07
C LYS A 50 4.21 22.54 4.55
N SER A 51 3.63 21.66 3.75
CA SER A 51 2.19 21.57 3.55
C SER A 51 1.85 20.13 3.21
N GLU A 52 0.75 19.70 3.80
CA GLU A 52 0.35 18.34 4.06
C GLU A 52 -0.03 17.52 2.82
N THR A 53 0.09 16.20 3.01
CA THR A 53 -0.79 15.16 2.45
C THR A 53 -0.97 15.12 0.93
N THR A 54 -0.40 14.10 0.29
CA THR A 54 -1.23 13.11 -0.41
C THR A 54 -0.49 11.79 -0.52
N ASP A 55 -1.12 10.80 0.07
CA ASP A 55 -0.98 9.37 -0.11
C ASP A 55 -0.72 8.95 -1.58
N THR A 56 0.37 8.22 -1.85
CA THR A 56 0.48 7.44 -3.09
C THR A 56 1.12 6.09 -2.80
N GLY A 57 0.25 5.10 -2.72
CA GLY A 57 0.57 3.70 -2.58
C GLY A 57 1.49 3.15 -3.67
N SER A 58 2.27 2.17 -3.25
CA SER A 58 3.13 1.33 -4.09
C SER A 58 2.34 0.67 -5.21
N ARG A 59 2.57 1.07 -6.46
CA ARG A 59 2.10 0.31 -7.63
C ARG A 59 3.23 -0.50 -8.23
N ASN A 60 3.12 -1.81 -7.98
CA ASN A 60 3.83 -2.87 -8.67
C ASN A 60 3.84 -2.64 -10.19
N ARG A 61 5.05 -2.62 -10.75
CA ARG A 61 5.31 -2.62 -12.20
C ARG A 61 4.81 -3.92 -12.82
N ARG A 62 3.71 -3.89 -13.57
CA ARG A 62 3.43 -4.86 -14.62
C ARG A 62 2.93 -4.13 -15.87
N GLY A 63 3.47 -4.56 -17.01
CA GLY A 63 3.59 -3.84 -18.29
C GLY A 63 2.37 -3.03 -18.74
N ARG A 64 2.60 -1.75 -19.02
CA ARG A 64 1.63 -0.88 -19.70
C ARG A 64 1.82 -1.02 -21.22
N ARG A 65 0.96 -1.82 -21.84
CA ARG A 65 0.70 -1.78 -23.28
C ARG A 65 0.03 -0.42 -23.59
N SER A 66 0.55 0.35 -24.52
CA SER A 66 0.01 1.66 -24.91
C SER A 66 -1.35 1.48 -25.62
N ILE A 67 -2.44 1.83 -24.93
CA ILE A 67 -3.76 1.95 -25.57
C ILE A 67 -3.88 3.39 -26.10
N SER A 68 -4.04 3.51 -27.41
CA SER A 68 -4.33 4.76 -28.10
C SER A 68 -5.69 5.30 -27.64
N LYS A 69 -5.75 6.60 -27.34
CA LYS A 69 -6.98 7.32 -26.98
C LYS A 69 -7.95 7.34 -28.18
N THR A 70 -8.94 6.47 -28.17
CA THR A 70 -10.22 6.72 -28.86
C THR A 70 -11.26 7.10 -27.82
N LYS A 71 -11.94 8.21 -28.09
CA LYS A 71 -12.70 9.02 -27.14
C LYS A 71 -14.17 8.61 -27.22
N ASP A 72 -14.54 7.48 -26.62
CA ASP A 72 -15.94 7.11 -26.41
C ASP A 72 -16.41 7.62 -25.04
N PRO A 73 -17.63 8.18 -24.91
CA PRO A 73 -18.13 8.69 -23.65
C PRO A 73 -18.30 7.53 -22.66
N ILE A 74 -17.55 7.59 -21.57
CA ILE A 74 -17.60 6.61 -20.48
C ILE A 74 -18.99 6.69 -19.85
N VAL A 75 -19.85 5.74 -20.20
CA VAL A 75 -21.11 5.50 -19.49
C VAL A 75 -20.73 5.13 -18.06
N VAL A 76 -20.93 6.08 -17.14
CA VAL A 76 -20.72 5.89 -15.70
C VAL A 76 -21.76 4.89 -15.23
N LYS A 77 -21.40 3.60 -15.28
CA LYS A 77 -22.17 2.57 -14.58
C LYS A 77 -22.14 2.93 -13.09
N PRO A 78 -23.28 2.97 -12.39
CA PRO A 78 -23.29 3.16 -10.95
C PRO A 78 -22.42 2.07 -10.34
N GLN A 79 -21.38 2.48 -9.62
CA GLN A 79 -20.51 1.56 -8.89
C GLN A 79 -21.41 0.83 -7.89
N VAL A 80 -21.59 -0.47 -8.09
CA VAL A 80 -22.26 -1.33 -7.11
C VAL A 80 -21.44 -1.24 -5.82
N PRO A 81 -22.06 -1.01 -4.65
CA PRO A 81 -21.33 -1.01 -3.39
C PRO A 81 -20.59 -2.34 -3.26
N THR A 82 -19.27 -2.29 -3.25
CA THR A 82 -18.47 -3.49 -2.99
C THR A 82 -18.73 -3.89 -1.55
N ASP A 83 -19.19 -5.12 -1.31
CA ASP A 83 -19.27 -5.68 0.03
C ASP A 83 -17.84 -5.74 0.59
N ASN A 84 -17.51 -4.82 1.50
CA ASN A 84 -16.20 -4.74 2.15
C ASN A 84 -16.01 -5.80 3.24
N ARG A 85 -16.78 -6.90 3.17
CA ARG A 85 -16.68 -7.98 4.14
C ARG A 85 -15.39 -8.75 3.91
N VAL A 86 -14.72 -9.12 5.00
CA VAL A 86 -13.44 -9.82 4.98
C VAL A 86 -13.65 -11.30 5.26
N ASN A 87 -13.00 -12.16 4.47
CA ASN A 87 -13.04 -13.60 4.68
C ASN A 87 -12.02 -14.00 5.77
N LEU A 88 -12.47 -14.61 6.86
CA LEU A 88 -11.59 -15.07 7.94
C LEU A 88 -10.61 -16.16 7.53
N ASN A 89 -10.96 -16.96 6.52
CA ASN A 89 -10.13 -18.08 6.09
C ASN A 89 -8.86 -17.63 5.36
N THR A 90 -8.81 -16.40 4.83
CA THR A 90 -7.65 -15.91 4.06
C THR A 90 -6.67 -15.08 4.90
N LEU A 91 -7.03 -14.72 6.12
CA LEU A 91 -6.25 -13.83 6.97
C LEU A 91 -5.07 -14.52 7.65
N THR A 92 -3.99 -13.76 7.83
CA THR A 92 -2.85 -14.12 8.68
C THR A 92 -3.15 -13.78 10.14
N ALA A 93 -2.28 -14.21 11.07
CA ALA A 93 -2.45 -13.92 12.50
C ALA A 93 -2.55 -12.41 12.76
N GLU A 94 -1.71 -11.63 12.09
CA GLU A 94 -1.72 -10.16 12.18
C GLU A 94 -2.98 -9.57 11.57
N GLY A 95 -3.44 -10.09 10.43
CA GLY A 95 -4.69 -9.65 9.80
C GLY A 95 -5.91 -9.88 10.70
N LEU A 96 -5.96 -11.02 11.40
CA LEU A 96 -7.04 -11.30 12.37
C LEU A 96 -7.06 -10.29 13.52
N THR A 97 -5.91 -9.79 13.98
CA THR A 97 -5.87 -8.77 15.05
C THR A 97 -6.33 -7.39 14.60
N GLN A 98 -6.27 -7.09 13.29
CA GLN A 98 -6.73 -5.82 12.74
C GLN A 98 -8.23 -5.82 12.46
N VAL A 99 -8.76 -6.98 12.05
CA VAL A 99 -10.18 -7.13 11.68
C VAL A 99 -11.06 -7.43 12.88
N LEU A 100 -10.55 -8.19 13.86
CA LEU A 100 -11.34 -8.63 15.00
C LEU A 100 -10.99 -7.80 16.25
N PRO A 101 -11.90 -6.91 16.71
CA PRO A 101 -11.68 -6.17 17.95
C PRO A 101 -11.56 -7.14 19.14
N GLY A 102 -10.62 -6.88 20.04
CA GLY A 102 -10.35 -7.75 21.19
C GLY A 102 -9.46 -8.98 20.89
N VAL A 103 -9.08 -9.21 19.63
CA VAL A 103 -8.16 -10.31 19.27
C VAL A 103 -6.72 -9.84 19.30
N GLY A 104 -5.97 -10.29 20.30
CA GLY A 104 -4.52 -10.14 20.34
C GLY A 104 -3.79 -11.23 19.56
N ILE A 105 -2.48 -11.05 19.36
CA ILE A 105 -1.61 -11.98 18.61
C ILE A 105 -1.66 -13.42 19.14
N LYS A 106 -1.75 -13.61 20.47
CA LYS A 106 -1.84 -14.94 21.09
C LYS A 106 -3.13 -15.64 20.68
N THR A 107 -4.25 -14.93 20.75
CA THR A 107 -5.56 -15.47 20.40
C THR A 107 -5.72 -15.65 18.90
N ALA A 108 -5.12 -14.78 18.08
CA ALA A 108 -5.07 -14.94 16.63
C ALA A 108 -4.32 -16.22 16.22
N LYS A 109 -3.23 -16.58 16.92
CA LYS A 109 -2.53 -17.86 16.71
C LYS A 109 -3.40 -19.06 17.07
N GLU A 110 -4.11 -18.98 18.19
CA GLU A 110 -5.07 -20.01 18.64
C GLU A 110 -6.20 -20.22 17.60
N ILE A 111 -6.70 -19.15 16.98
CA ILE A 111 -7.68 -19.21 15.89
C ILE A 111 -7.09 -19.93 14.66
N ILE A 112 -5.84 -19.63 14.29
CA ILE A 112 -5.19 -20.30 13.14
C ILE A 112 -4.93 -21.77 13.43
N GLU A 113 -4.56 -22.12 14.66
CA GLU A 113 -4.40 -23.51 15.08
C GLU A 113 -5.73 -24.26 15.01
N LEU A 114 -6.83 -23.65 15.47
CA LEU A 114 -8.18 -24.21 15.32
C LEU A 114 -8.56 -24.40 13.85
N LYS A 115 -8.22 -23.43 13.00
CA LYS A 115 -8.44 -23.54 11.55
C LYS A 115 -7.73 -24.77 10.97
N GLN A 116 -6.47 -25.02 11.37
CA GLN A 116 -5.69 -26.17 10.91
C GLN A 116 -6.22 -27.51 11.44
N GLY A 117 -6.86 -27.53 12.62
CA GLY A 117 -7.50 -28.72 13.18
C GLY A 117 -8.83 -29.10 12.53
N LEU A 118 -9.42 -28.23 11.71
CA LEU A 118 -10.72 -28.47 11.06
C LEU A 118 -10.57 -29.16 9.69
N PRO A 119 -11.57 -29.97 9.29
CA PRO A 119 -11.55 -30.65 8.01
C PRO A 119 -11.53 -29.62 6.85
N GLY A 120 -10.47 -29.67 6.04
CA GLY A 120 -10.25 -28.73 4.95
C GLY A 120 -9.50 -27.46 5.35
N GLU A 121 -8.90 -27.44 6.54
CA GLU A 121 -8.08 -26.33 7.06
C GLU A 121 -8.77 -24.97 6.95
N ARG A 122 -10.09 -24.94 7.17
CA ARG A 122 -10.92 -23.75 7.03
C ARG A 122 -12.11 -23.79 7.97
N PHE A 123 -12.57 -22.62 8.37
CA PHE A 123 -13.87 -22.48 9.01
C PHE A 123 -14.95 -22.67 7.96
N THR A 124 -16.03 -23.37 8.33
CA THR A 124 -17.25 -23.48 7.51
C THR A 124 -18.43 -22.76 8.15
N LYS A 125 -18.34 -22.50 9.47
CA LYS A 125 -19.36 -21.77 10.23
C LYS A 125 -18.69 -20.80 11.18
N LEU A 126 -19.24 -19.59 11.32
CA LEU A 126 -18.78 -18.60 12.29
C LEU A 126 -18.86 -19.12 13.74
N GLU A 127 -19.80 -20.02 14.04
CA GLU A 127 -19.95 -20.64 15.37
C GLU A 127 -18.71 -21.43 15.82
N GLN A 128 -17.88 -21.92 14.90
CA GLN A 128 -16.65 -22.65 15.25
C GLN A 128 -15.66 -21.77 16.03
N LEU A 129 -15.70 -20.46 15.82
CA LEU A 129 -14.87 -19.49 16.52
C LEU A 129 -15.26 -19.32 17.99
N LYS A 130 -16.54 -19.57 18.35
CA LYS A 130 -17.03 -19.49 19.74
C LYS A 130 -16.35 -20.50 20.68
N THR A 131 -15.63 -21.48 20.14
CA THR A 131 -14.76 -22.38 20.92
C THR A 131 -13.69 -21.60 21.68
N VAL A 132 -13.21 -20.49 21.12
CA VAL A 132 -12.25 -19.59 21.76
C VAL A 132 -12.99 -18.66 22.73
N LYS A 133 -13.06 -19.04 24.02
CA LYS A 133 -13.81 -18.31 25.05
C LYS A 133 -13.23 -16.97 25.49
N ARG A 134 -12.09 -16.55 24.92
CA ARG A 134 -11.36 -15.34 25.32
C ARG A 134 -11.86 -14.06 24.64
N ILE A 135 -12.86 -14.17 23.77
CA ILE A 135 -13.35 -13.10 22.90
C ILE A 135 -14.88 -13.09 22.93
N ASP A 136 -15.46 -11.89 22.98
CA ASP A 136 -16.90 -11.69 22.82
C ASP A 136 -17.29 -11.72 21.33
N TRP A 137 -17.47 -12.94 20.82
CA TRP A 137 -17.77 -13.18 19.40
C TRP A 137 -19.09 -12.55 18.93
N ASP A 138 -20.04 -12.33 19.82
CA ASP A 138 -21.33 -11.72 19.46
C ASP A 138 -21.16 -10.24 19.07
N GLU A 139 -20.21 -9.51 19.68
CA GLU A 139 -19.87 -8.14 19.28
C GLU A 139 -19.18 -8.14 17.92
N VAL A 140 -18.22 -9.04 17.72
CA VAL A 140 -17.47 -9.19 16.46
C VAL A 140 -18.39 -9.53 15.27
N PHE A 141 -19.41 -10.35 15.49
CA PHE A 141 -20.39 -10.66 14.44
C PHE A 141 -21.38 -9.51 14.21
N SER A 142 -21.66 -8.70 15.23
CA SER A 142 -22.54 -7.54 15.10
C SER A 142 -21.95 -6.45 14.19
N THR A 143 -20.63 -6.34 14.07
CA THR A 143 -19.98 -5.39 13.16
C THR A 143 -20.29 -5.71 11.69
N GLY A 144 -20.61 -6.97 11.37
CA GLY A 144 -20.98 -7.41 10.02
C GLY A 144 -19.86 -7.29 8.97
N GLU A 145 -18.63 -7.02 9.42
CA GLU A 145 -17.45 -6.83 8.58
C GLU A 145 -16.82 -8.14 8.13
N VAL A 146 -17.29 -9.28 8.65
CA VAL A 146 -16.56 -10.54 8.56
C VAL A 146 -17.45 -11.69 8.15
N TYR A 147 -16.94 -12.57 7.28
CA TYR A 147 -17.64 -13.76 6.81
C TYR A 147 -16.69 -14.96 6.66
N VAL A 148 -17.30 -16.12 6.44
CA VAL A 148 -16.63 -17.41 6.22
C VAL A 148 -17.23 -18.03 4.96
N GLU A 149 -16.38 -18.66 4.14
CA GLU A 149 -16.73 -19.36 2.89
C GLU A 149 -16.37 -20.85 2.94
#